data_AF-A0A0C3EXT2-F1
#
_entry.id   AF-A0A0C3EXT2-F1
#
_cell.length_a   1.000
_cell.length_b   1.000
_cell.length_c   1.000
_cell.angle_alpha   90.00
_cell.angle_beta   90.00
_cell.angle_gamma   90.00
#
_symmetry.space_group_name_H-M   'P 1'
#
loop_
_entity.id
_entity.type
_entity.pdbx_description
1 polymer ?
#
loop_
_entity_poly.entity_id
_entity_poly.type
_entity_poly.pdbx_seq_one_letter_code
_entity_poly.pdbx_strand_id
1 'polypeptide(L)'
;MKMIEVNMAGVVDETFRYLVMQYREMTDPDDCQGAQVIMNNIEKCWAAADQEVFITAVILNSFYQNSPFPPLHFLNNAGIHALLNHLWRHFYNEDPPAALSQQIAEYLQQTGLFANLASSVQIHLNANSQEAKSPDPLALCKDCEFAGHEPEPFIHLAKCILSVCTNSASCEWLFSIFGNILTKLQNCMGVQTMNNIGELKLYIMDEHVQLQTKKWLEKIFHSHAAAVPPPPPPPAANPSPAPNPFDNDLDSLDKICSVPFRSHQASNDFESVANQFVDLANNDITETAQPIQTAKFGPQSIYKLFGSIGLIYLVREDDIANDLDEDTVEALLHG
;
A
#
# COMPACT_ATOMS: atom_id res chain seq x y z
N MET A 1 3.83 -2.55 -23.96
CA MET A 1 3.42 -3.27 -22.74
C MET A 1 3.10 -2.21 -21.70
N LYS A 2 1.83 -1.84 -21.52
CA LYS A 2 1.41 -0.88 -20.49
C LYS A 2 1.16 -1.71 -19.23
N MET A 3 2.01 -1.58 -18.22
CA MET A 3 1.68 -2.11 -16.89
C MET A 3 0.48 -1.32 -16.37
N ILE A 4 -0.59 -2.00 -15.97
CA ILE A 4 -1.68 -1.35 -15.25
C ILE A 4 -1.20 -0.94 -13.87
N GLU A 5 -1.30 0.36 -13.64
CA GLU A 5 -1.15 1.04 -12.36
C GLU A 5 -2.32 0.64 -11.45
N VAL A 6 -2.10 -0.33 -10.56
CA VAL A 6 -2.83 -0.36 -9.29
C VAL A 6 -2.10 0.62 -8.39
N ASN A 7 -2.75 1.72 -8.03
CA ASN A 7 -2.21 2.75 -7.13
C ASN A 7 -2.05 2.17 -5.70
N MET A 8 -1.03 1.31 -5.52
CA MET A 8 -0.65 0.68 -4.26
C MET A 8 0.40 1.45 -3.49
N ALA A 9 0.97 2.50 -4.09
CA ALA A 9 1.90 3.40 -3.40
C ALA A 9 1.25 4.01 -2.14
N GLY A 10 -0.06 4.31 -2.18
CA GLY A 10 -0.79 4.78 -1.00
C GLY A 10 -0.98 3.72 0.09
N VAL A 11 -1.38 2.49 -0.27
CA VAL A 11 -1.81 1.48 0.73
C VAL A 11 -0.63 0.84 1.48
N VAL A 12 0.52 0.68 0.82
CA VAL A 12 1.67 -0.01 1.42
C VAL A 12 2.47 0.94 2.32
N ASP A 13 2.59 2.21 1.93
CA ASP A 13 3.17 3.25 2.80
C ASP A 13 2.32 3.44 4.05
N GLU A 14 0.98 3.47 3.91
CA GLU A 14 0.03 3.57 5.02
C GLU A 14 0.19 2.44 6.04
N THR A 15 0.30 1.20 5.56
CA THR A 15 0.41 0.01 6.44
C THR A 15 1.75 -0.02 7.16
N PHE A 16 2.84 0.24 6.44
CA PHE A 16 4.18 0.23 7.02
C PHE A 16 4.35 1.35 8.05
N ARG A 17 3.82 2.54 7.72
CA ARG A 17 3.78 3.69 8.62
C ARG A 17 2.93 3.43 9.85
N TYR A 18 1.72 2.88 9.70
CA TYR A 18 0.85 2.53 10.81
C TYR A 18 1.54 1.57 11.78
N LEU A 19 2.20 0.53 11.26
CA LEU A 19 2.95 -0.42 12.09
C LEU A 19 4.08 0.30 12.85
N VAL A 20 4.88 1.11 12.16
CA VAL A 20 5.96 1.89 12.77
C VAL A 20 5.45 2.81 13.88
N MET A 21 4.32 3.49 13.67
CA MET A 21 3.72 4.35 14.68
C MET A 21 3.19 3.55 15.87
N GLN A 22 2.43 2.48 15.62
CA GLN A 22 1.87 1.63 16.67
C GLN A 22 2.95 1.02 17.56
N TYR A 23 3.98 0.41 16.97
CA TYR A 23 5.05 -0.21 17.76
C TYR A 23 5.92 0.82 18.50
N ARG A 24 5.95 2.08 18.05
CA ARG A 24 6.64 3.16 18.75
C ARG A 24 5.88 3.65 19.97
N GLU A 25 4.55 3.67 19.89
CA GLU A 25 3.68 4.12 20.99
C GLU A 25 3.47 3.05 22.07
N MET A 26 3.83 1.79 21.78
CA MET A 26 3.84 0.71 22.77
C MET A 26 4.89 1.00 23.86
N THR A 27 4.38 1.35 25.04
CA THR A 27 5.18 1.64 26.25
C THR A 27 5.04 0.56 27.32
N ASP A 28 4.20 -0.46 27.08
CA ASP A 28 4.05 -1.59 28.00
C ASP A 28 5.38 -2.36 28.08
N PRO A 29 5.96 -2.54 29.28
CA PRO A 29 7.21 -3.28 29.46
C PRO A 29 7.19 -4.70 28.87
N ASP A 30 6.03 -5.36 28.87
CA ASP A 30 5.90 -6.74 28.37
C ASP A 30 5.94 -6.80 26.83
N ASP A 31 5.47 -5.74 26.15
CA ASP A 31 5.45 -5.65 24.69
C ASP A 31 6.68 -4.95 24.09
N CYS A 32 7.40 -4.14 24.89
CA CYS A 32 8.55 -3.34 24.46
C CYS A 32 9.63 -4.17 23.75
N GLN A 33 9.92 -5.38 24.24
CA GLN A 33 10.93 -6.24 23.63
C GLN A 33 10.50 -6.70 22.23
N GLY A 34 9.24 -7.13 22.08
CA GLY A 34 8.70 -7.57 20.80
C GLY A 34 8.60 -6.42 19.80
N ALA A 35 8.13 -5.26 20.23
CA ALA A 35 8.11 -4.04 19.43
C ALA A 35 9.51 -3.68 18.91
N GLN A 36 10.55 -3.75 19.76
CA GLN A 36 11.92 -3.45 19.35
C GLN A 36 12.45 -4.46 18.30
N VAL A 37 12.14 -5.74 18.44
CA VAL A 37 12.52 -6.77 17.45
C VAL A 37 11.87 -6.49 16.09
N ILE A 38 10.57 -6.19 16.08
CA ILE A 38 9.83 -5.88 14.86
C ILE A 38 10.40 -4.61 14.20
N MET A 39 10.66 -3.56 14.98
CA MET A 39 11.24 -2.31 14.49
C MET A 39 12.64 -2.49 13.91
N ASN A 40 13.47 -3.34 14.51
CA ASN A 40 14.79 -3.68 13.97
C ASN A 40 14.68 -4.44 12.65
N ASN A 41 13.69 -5.34 12.52
CA ASN A 41 13.45 -6.06 11.26
C ASN A 41 12.97 -5.11 10.16
N ILE A 42 12.06 -4.20 10.48
CA ILE A 42 11.57 -3.14 9.59
C ILE A 42 12.75 -2.30 9.07
N GLU A 43 13.62 -1.83 9.96
CA GLU A 43 14.82 -1.07 9.58
C GLU A 43 15.82 -1.90 8.76
N LYS A 44 15.96 -3.20 9.05
CA LYS A 44 16.80 -4.10 8.26
C LYS A 44 16.25 -4.28 6.83
N CYS A 45 14.95 -4.48 6.69
CA CYS A 45 14.30 -4.57 5.38
C CYS A 45 14.45 -3.26 4.60
N TRP A 46 14.27 -2.12 5.27
CA TRP A 46 14.46 -0.81 4.65
C TRP A 46 15.91 -0.55 4.23
N ALA A 47 16.90 -0.98 5.02
CA ALA A 47 18.31 -0.88 4.66
C ALA A 47 18.68 -1.74 3.43
N ALA A 48 17.94 -2.82 3.18
CA ALA A 48 18.11 -3.69 2.02
C ALA A 48 17.29 -3.24 0.79
N ALA A 49 16.29 -2.37 0.98
CA ALA A 49 15.43 -1.88 -0.08
C ALA A 49 16.11 -0.79 -0.92
N ASP A 50 15.57 -0.54 -2.11
CA ASP A 50 15.97 0.57 -2.99
C ASP A 50 15.48 1.92 -2.45
N GLN A 51 16.01 2.36 -1.30
CA GLN A 51 15.56 3.54 -0.54
C GLN A 51 15.39 4.78 -1.43
N GLU A 52 16.29 4.98 -2.39
CA GLU A 52 16.26 6.10 -3.31
C GLU A 52 14.98 6.15 -4.16
N VAL A 53 14.46 4.99 -4.59
CA VAL A 53 13.21 4.89 -5.37
C VAL A 53 12.03 5.29 -4.49
N PHE A 54 11.98 4.78 -3.25
CA PHE A 54 10.93 5.12 -2.28
C PHE A 54 10.92 6.61 -1.92
N ILE A 55 12.09 7.15 -1.56
CA ILE A 55 12.25 8.58 -1.24
C ILE A 55 11.79 9.42 -2.42
N THR A 56 12.21 9.05 -3.63
CA THR A 56 11.86 9.78 -4.84
C THR A 56 10.37 9.66 -5.17
N ALA A 57 9.74 8.51 -4.94
CA ALA A 57 8.30 8.34 -5.14
C ALA A 57 7.50 9.33 -4.27
N VAL A 58 7.90 9.52 -3.01
CA VAL A 58 7.28 10.53 -2.12
C VAL A 58 7.54 11.95 -2.63
N ILE A 59 8.77 12.26 -3.05
CA ILE A 59 9.12 13.58 -3.61
C ILE A 59 8.32 13.90 -4.87
N LEU A 60 8.14 12.92 -5.76
CA LEU A 60 7.42 13.09 -7.02
C LEU A 60 5.90 13.02 -6.86
N ASN A 61 5.42 12.56 -5.70
CA ASN A 61 4.02 12.64 -5.36
C ASN A 61 3.65 14.11 -5.09
N SER A 62 2.93 14.71 -6.03
CA SER A 62 2.53 16.12 -5.99
C SER A 62 1.65 16.50 -4.79
N PHE A 63 1.03 15.53 -4.09
CA PHE A 63 0.27 15.78 -2.87
C PHE A 63 1.18 16.07 -1.67
N TYR A 64 2.38 15.48 -1.63
CA TYR A 64 3.30 15.59 -0.49
C TYR A 64 4.57 16.37 -0.81
N GLN A 65 5.15 16.16 -2.00
CA GLN A 65 6.44 16.70 -2.42
C GLN A 65 7.53 16.42 -1.37
N ASN A 66 8.23 17.45 -0.93
CA ASN A 66 9.27 17.34 0.10
C ASN A 66 8.74 17.52 1.53
N SER A 67 7.44 17.80 1.72
CA SER A 67 6.88 18.09 3.04
C SER A 67 7.01 16.97 4.09
N PRO A 68 7.00 15.67 3.73
CA PRO A 68 7.15 14.60 4.73
C PRO A 68 8.58 14.48 5.27
N PHE A 69 9.56 15.10 4.62
CA PHE A 69 10.96 14.98 5.01
C PHE A 69 11.38 16.17 5.88
N PRO A 70 12.11 15.96 6.98
CA PRO A 70 12.78 17.05 7.67
C PRO A 70 13.87 17.65 6.76
N PRO A 71 14.43 18.82 7.11
CA PRO A 71 15.49 19.47 6.34
C PRO A 71 16.81 18.66 6.34
N LEU A 72 16.87 17.61 5.54
CA LEU A 72 18.04 16.75 5.38
C LEU A 72 18.96 17.34 4.31
N HIS A 73 20.26 17.40 4.60
CA HIS A 73 21.23 18.02 3.67
C HIS A 73 21.25 17.38 2.28
N PHE A 74 20.95 16.08 2.17
CA PHE A 74 20.90 15.38 0.88
C PHE A 74 19.57 15.53 0.14
N LEU A 75 18.54 16.10 0.79
CA LEU A 75 17.23 16.40 0.19
C LEU A 75 17.02 17.89 -0.07
N ASN A 76 18.10 18.68 -0.08
CA ASN A 76 18.02 20.02 -0.65
C ASN A 76 17.86 19.93 -2.19
N ASN A 77 17.57 21.06 -2.85
CA ASN A 77 17.35 21.07 -4.30
C ASN A 77 18.49 20.39 -5.09
N ALA A 78 19.75 20.67 -4.77
CA ALA A 78 20.87 20.03 -5.45
C ALA A 78 20.94 18.52 -5.22
N GLY A 79 20.61 18.07 -4.02
CA GLY A 79 20.54 16.66 -3.66
C GLY A 79 19.40 15.93 -4.37
N ILE A 80 18.22 16.52 -4.45
CA ILE A 80 17.07 15.99 -5.22
C ILE A 80 17.43 15.89 -6.71
N HIS A 81 18.10 16.90 -7.28
CA HIS A 81 18.59 16.84 -8.65
C HIS A 81 19.59 15.69 -8.85
N ALA A 82 20.53 15.49 -7.92
CA ALA A 82 21.50 14.41 -8.01
C ALA A 82 20.82 13.03 -7.92
N LEU A 83 19.84 12.89 -7.02
CA LEU A 83 19.04 11.68 -6.83
C LEU A 83 18.25 11.31 -8.09
N LEU A 84 17.48 12.25 -8.66
CA LEU A 84 16.68 12.00 -9.86
C LEU A 84 17.55 11.70 -11.10
N ASN A 85 18.69 12.38 -11.25
CA ASN A 85 19.64 12.08 -12.33
C ASN A 85 20.32 10.72 -12.15
N HIS A 86 20.49 10.25 -10.91
CA HIS A 86 21.00 8.91 -10.65
C HIS A 86 19.96 7.85 -11.02
N LEU A 87 18.72 8.03 -10.57
CA LEU A 87 17.62 7.11 -10.89
C LEU A 87 17.32 7.06 -12.39
N TRP A 88 17.42 8.19 -13.11
CA TRP A 88 17.30 8.17 -14.56
C TRP A 88 18.31 7.20 -15.21
N ARG A 89 19.59 7.31 -14.84
CA ARG A 89 20.62 6.40 -15.36
C ARG A 89 20.36 4.96 -14.97
N HIS A 90 19.87 4.74 -13.76
CA HIS A 90 19.55 3.42 -13.26
C HIS A 90 18.41 2.75 -14.06
N PHE A 91 17.31 3.46 -14.32
CA PHE A 91 16.17 2.89 -15.03
C PHE A 91 16.38 2.79 -16.54
N TYR A 92 17.08 3.74 -17.16
CA TYR A 92 17.18 3.84 -18.62
C TYR A 92 18.54 3.44 -19.19
N ASN A 93 19.58 3.28 -18.36
CA ASN A 93 20.96 3.06 -18.80
C ASN A 93 21.49 4.14 -19.78
N GLU A 94 20.95 5.36 -19.68
CA GLU A 94 21.27 6.50 -20.52
C GLU A 94 21.58 7.73 -19.66
N ASP A 95 22.34 8.68 -20.19
CA ASP A 95 22.54 9.96 -19.50
C ASP A 95 21.24 10.80 -19.49
N PRO A 96 20.96 11.51 -18.39
CA PRO A 96 19.75 12.30 -18.27
C PRO A 96 19.71 13.44 -19.31
N PRO A 97 18.58 13.65 -20.00
CA PRO A 97 18.40 14.76 -20.92
C PRO A 97 18.64 16.10 -20.21
N ALA A 98 19.21 17.07 -20.93
CA ALA A 98 19.49 18.40 -20.37
C ALA A 98 18.22 19.10 -19.82
N ALA A 99 17.07 18.85 -20.45
CA ALA A 99 15.77 19.37 -20.03
C ALA A 99 15.33 18.87 -18.65
N LEU A 100 15.75 17.66 -18.24
CA LEU A 100 15.35 17.05 -16.97
C LEU A 100 15.72 17.94 -15.79
N SER A 101 16.93 18.50 -15.78
CA SER A 101 17.38 19.37 -14.69
C SER A 101 16.54 20.63 -14.56
N GLN A 102 16.15 21.26 -15.67
CA GLN A 102 15.28 22.42 -15.63
C GLN A 102 13.89 22.04 -15.08
N GLN A 103 13.34 20.92 -15.55
CA GLN A 103 12.02 20.45 -15.13
C GLN A 103 11.96 20.08 -13.64
N ILE A 104 13.02 19.51 -13.08
CA ILE A 104 13.12 19.26 -11.63
C ILE A 104 13.04 20.59 -10.86
N ALA A 105 13.78 21.61 -11.28
CA ALA A 105 13.75 22.91 -10.63
C ALA A 105 12.36 23.57 -10.75
N GLU A 106 11.74 23.50 -11.93
CA GLU A 106 10.38 23.99 -12.16
C GLU A 106 9.35 23.28 -11.28
N TYR A 107 9.45 21.95 -11.12
CA TYR A 107 8.59 21.16 -10.25
C TYR A 107 8.72 21.57 -8.79
N LEU A 108 9.96 21.60 -8.26
CA LEU A 108 10.22 21.94 -6.85
C LEU A 108 9.84 23.37 -6.50
N GLN A 109 9.92 24.29 -7.47
CA GLN A 109 9.55 25.70 -7.28
C GLN A 109 8.09 25.99 -7.67
N GLN A 110 7.37 25.00 -8.20
CA GLN A 110 6.03 25.17 -8.77
C GLN A 110 5.96 26.32 -9.79
N THR A 111 6.88 26.31 -10.74
CA THR A 111 6.96 27.28 -11.85
C THR A 111 6.89 26.58 -13.20
N GLY A 112 6.89 27.35 -14.29
CA GLY A 112 6.92 26.82 -15.65
C GLY A 112 5.76 25.87 -15.93
N LEU A 113 6.08 24.64 -16.33
CA LEU A 113 5.10 23.59 -16.63
C LEU A 113 4.23 23.22 -15.41
N PHE A 114 4.74 23.41 -14.20
CA PHE A 114 4.09 23.02 -12.94
C PHE A 114 3.44 24.20 -12.19
N ALA A 115 3.33 25.38 -12.81
CA ALA A 115 2.80 26.58 -12.15
C ALA A 115 1.36 26.40 -11.62
N ASN A 116 0.56 25.56 -12.28
CA ASN A 116 -0.83 25.28 -11.88
C ASN A 116 -0.99 24.00 -11.05
N LEU A 117 0.13 23.36 -10.66
CA LEU A 117 0.10 22.06 -9.98
C LEU A 117 -0.65 22.13 -8.65
N ALA A 118 -0.40 23.16 -7.84
CA ALA A 118 -1.08 23.33 -6.55
C ALA A 118 -2.61 23.44 -6.70
N SER A 119 -3.09 24.16 -7.72
CA SER A 119 -4.52 24.25 -8.01
C SER A 119 -5.09 22.90 -8.47
N SER A 120 -4.36 22.14 -9.28
CA SER A 120 -4.80 20.81 -9.71
C SER A 120 -4.86 19.85 -8.52
N VAL A 121 -3.85 19.84 -7.65
CA VAL A 121 -3.82 19.06 -6.40
C VAL A 121 -5.07 19.34 -5.57
N GLN A 122 -5.43 20.60 -5.38
CA GLN A 122 -6.63 20.96 -4.61
C GLN A 122 -7.93 20.45 -5.26
N ILE A 123 -8.04 20.52 -6.58
CA ILE A 123 -9.21 20.01 -7.31
C ILE A 123 -9.34 18.50 -7.10
N HIS A 124 -8.23 17.76 -7.20
CA HIS A 124 -8.23 16.32 -6.98
C HIS A 124 -8.55 15.96 -5.53
N LEU A 125 -7.98 16.65 -4.55
CA LEU A 125 -8.31 16.43 -3.14
C LEU A 125 -9.80 16.65 -2.88
N ASN A 126 -10.36 17.77 -3.35
CA ASN A 126 -11.78 18.09 -3.18
C ASN A 126 -12.71 17.04 -3.84
N ALA A 127 -12.36 16.57 -5.04
CA ALA A 127 -13.15 15.56 -5.74
C ALA A 127 -13.12 14.20 -5.01
N ASN A 128 -11.95 13.81 -4.52
CA ASN A 128 -11.74 12.55 -3.83
C ASN A 128 -12.37 12.52 -2.43
N SER A 129 -12.41 13.65 -1.72
CA SER A 129 -13.14 13.77 -0.45
C SER A 129 -14.64 13.49 -0.60
N GLN A 130 -15.24 13.77 -1.76
CA GLN A 130 -16.65 13.45 -2.01
C GLN A 130 -16.88 11.96 -2.27
N GLU A 131 -15.88 11.25 -2.78
CA GLU A 131 -15.98 9.84 -3.18
C GLU A 131 -15.34 8.87 -2.17
N ALA A 132 -14.80 9.37 -1.04
CA ALA A 132 -14.05 8.60 -0.04
C ALA A 132 -12.96 7.72 -0.68
N LYS A 133 -12.24 8.30 -1.66
CA LYS A 133 -11.22 7.61 -2.44
C LYS A 133 -9.87 8.27 -2.19
N SER A 134 -8.79 7.49 -2.15
CA SER A 134 -7.45 8.06 -2.11
C SER A 134 -7.08 8.73 -3.44
N PRO A 135 -6.38 9.87 -3.40
CA PRO A 135 -5.97 10.57 -4.61
C PRO A 135 -4.94 9.77 -5.42
N ASP A 136 -5.02 9.89 -6.75
CA ASP A 136 -4.11 9.21 -7.67
C ASP A 136 -2.97 10.14 -8.13
N PRO A 137 -1.72 9.95 -7.67
CA PRO A 137 -0.61 10.82 -8.06
C PRO A 137 -0.29 10.72 -9.56
N LEU A 138 -0.57 9.59 -10.20
CA LEU A 138 -0.33 9.40 -11.63
C LEU A 138 -1.35 10.15 -12.49
N ALA A 139 -2.55 10.41 -11.96
CA ALA A 139 -3.54 11.26 -12.62
C ALA A 139 -3.03 12.70 -12.75
N LEU A 140 -2.42 13.25 -11.69
CA LEU A 140 -1.80 14.58 -11.73
C LEU A 140 -0.63 14.67 -12.70
N CYS A 141 0.18 13.61 -12.82
CA CYS A 141 1.23 13.58 -13.83
C CYS A 141 0.66 13.68 -15.26
N LYS A 142 -0.52 13.10 -15.52
CA LYS A 142 -1.21 13.18 -16.82
C LYS A 142 -1.76 14.59 -17.09
N ASP A 143 -2.19 15.32 -16.05
CA ASP A 143 -2.66 16.71 -16.19
C ASP A 143 -1.54 17.68 -16.59
N CYS A 144 -0.28 17.31 -16.32
CA CYS A 144 0.90 18.08 -16.69
C CYS A 144 1.37 17.81 -18.14
N GLU A 145 0.73 16.88 -18.87
CA GLU A 145 1.11 16.53 -20.24
C GLU A 145 0.37 17.35 -21.30
N PHE A 146 1.06 17.64 -22.42
CA PHE A 146 0.42 18.22 -23.59
C PHE A 146 -0.19 17.13 -24.47
N ALA A 147 -1.46 17.29 -24.83
CA ALA A 147 -2.17 16.32 -25.68
C ALA A 147 -1.47 16.13 -27.03
N GLY A 148 -1.11 14.88 -27.34
CA GLY A 148 -0.48 14.49 -28.62
C GLY A 148 1.04 14.67 -28.67
N HIS A 149 1.67 15.10 -27.58
CA HIS A 149 3.13 15.19 -27.47
C HIS A 149 3.70 14.02 -26.66
N GLU A 150 4.98 13.72 -26.89
CA GLU A 150 5.72 12.80 -26.05
C GLU A 150 5.85 13.37 -24.63
N PRO A 151 5.74 12.55 -23.57
CA PRO A 151 5.90 13.02 -22.21
C PRO A 151 7.25 13.69 -22.00
N GLU A 152 7.26 14.80 -21.28
CA GLU A 152 8.49 15.44 -20.85
C GLU A 152 9.34 14.47 -20.00
N PRO A 153 10.68 14.51 -20.08
CA PRO A 153 11.56 13.59 -19.35
C PRO A 153 11.22 13.45 -17.86
N PHE A 154 10.93 14.57 -17.19
CA PHE A 154 10.53 14.54 -15.78
C PHE A 154 9.23 13.75 -15.56
N ILE A 155 8.21 13.99 -16.37
CA ILE A 155 6.92 13.30 -16.26
C ILE A 155 7.09 11.81 -16.57
N HIS A 156 7.93 11.49 -17.55
CA HIS A 156 8.26 10.11 -17.89
C HIS A 156 8.91 9.36 -16.72
N LEU A 157 9.91 9.97 -16.09
CA LEU A 157 10.57 9.42 -14.90
C LEU A 157 9.60 9.30 -13.72
N ALA A 158 8.78 10.33 -13.47
CA ALA A 158 7.79 10.32 -12.40
C ALA A 158 6.77 9.20 -12.57
N LYS A 159 6.22 9.02 -13.77
CA LYS A 159 5.35 7.89 -14.07
C LYS A 159 6.05 6.56 -13.85
N CYS A 160 7.29 6.42 -14.32
CA CYS A 160 8.07 5.21 -14.11
C CYS A 160 8.19 4.89 -12.61
N ILE A 161 8.67 5.83 -11.80
CA ILE A 161 8.89 5.65 -10.36
C ILE A 161 7.57 5.43 -9.60
N LEU A 162 6.53 6.23 -9.85
CA LEU A 162 5.23 6.09 -9.18
C LEU A 162 4.49 4.82 -9.60
N SER A 163 4.81 4.25 -10.77
CA SER A 163 4.30 2.95 -11.23
C SER A 163 5.08 1.76 -10.67
N VAL A 164 6.26 1.97 -10.05
CA VAL A 164 6.99 0.89 -9.39
C VAL A 164 6.14 0.43 -8.21
N CYS A 165 5.57 -0.76 -8.31
CA CYS A 165 4.89 -1.41 -7.20
C CYS A 165 5.94 -1.68 -6.10
N THR A 166 5.87 -0.92 -5.02
CA THR A 166 6.75 -1.07 -3.86
C THR A 166 6.43 -2.30 -3.00
N ASN A 167 5.47 -3.13 -3.40
CA ASN A 167 5.11 -4.31 -2.64
C ASN A 167 5.75 -5.58 -3.23
N SER A 168 6.69 -6.15 -2.49
CA SER A 168 7.00 -7.57 -2.63
C SER A 168 5.72 -8.41 -2.49
N ALA A 169 4.73 -7.96 -1.71
CA ALA A 169 3.46 -8.66 -1.46
C ALA A 169 2.69 -9.08 -2.73
N SER A 170 2.72 -8.30 -3.81
CA SER A 170 2.09 -8.72 -5.07
C SER A 170 2.83 -9.87 -5.73
N CYS A 171 4.16 -9.86 -5.64
CA CYS A 171 4.99 -10.98 -6.03
C CYS A 171 4.88 -12.13 -5.02
N GLU A 172 4.76 -11.90 -3.72
CA GLU A 172 4.58 -12.91 -2.67
C GLU A 172 3.24 -13.62 -2.79
N TRP A 173 2.15 -12.92 -3.12
CA TRP A 173 0.87 -13.57 -3.41
C TRP A 173 1.00 -14.50 -4.62
N LEU A 174 1.69 -14.03 -5.66
CA LEU A 174 1.99 -14.83 -6.84
C LEU A 174 2.90 -16.02 -6.47
N PHE A 175 3.93 -15.81 -5.65
CA PHE A 175 4.85 -16.83 -5.16
C PHE A 175 4.22 -17.77 -4.15
N SER A 176 3.19 -17.38 -3.42
CA SER A 176 2.42 -18.23 -2.51
C SER A 176 1.51 -19.17 -3.30
N ILE A 177 0.88 -18.65 -4.37
CA ILE A 177 0.13 -19.47 -5.32
C ILE A 177 1.06 -20.44 -6.04
N PHE A 178 2.23 -19.99 -6.47
CA PHE A 178 3.24 -20.87 -7.05
C PHE A 178 3.87 -21.80 -6.02
N GLY A 179 4.01 -21.40 -4.77
CA GLY A 179 4.51 -22.22 -3.68
C GLY A 179 3.63 -23.44 -3.48
N ASN A 180 2.30 -23.29 -3.54
CA ASN A 180 1.36 -24.41 -3.53
C ASN A 180 1.50 -25.36 -4.72
N ILE A 181 1.89 -24.85 -5.89
CA ILE A 181 2.13 -25.63 -7.12
C ILE A 181 3.50 -26.34 -7.06
N LEU A 182 4.51 -25.66 -6.52
CA LEU A 182 5.91 -26.11 -6.45
C LEU A 182 6.17 -27.10 -5.32
N THR A 183 5.56 -26.90 -4.15
CA THR A 183 5.86 -27.70 -2.95
C THR A 183 5.01 -28.97 -2.85
N LYS A 184 3.86 -29.04 -3.52
CA LYS A 184 3.05 -30.25 -3.58
C LYS A 184 3.56 -31.18 -4.68
N LEU A 185 4.23 -32.26 -4.26
CA LEU A 185 4.83 -33.34 -5.07
C LEU A 185 3.96 -33.90 -6.21
N GLN A 186 2.64 -33.68 -6.20
CA GLN A 186 1.71 -34.19 -7.22
C GLN A 186 1.41 -33.18 -8.36
N ASN A 187 1.82 -31.91 -8.21
CA ASN A 187 1.56 -30.85 -9.19
C ASN A 187 2.84 -30.15 -9.68
N CYS A 188 4.01 -30.80 -9.53
CA CYS A 188 5.27 -30.23 -9.98
C CYS A 188 5.26 -29.99 -11.49
N MET A 189 5.12 -28.72 -11.85
CA MET A 189 5.12 -28.24 -13.22
C MET A 189 6.52 -27.75 -13.57
N GLY A 190 6.93 -27.90 -14.84
CA GLY A 190 8.21 -27.38 -15.30
C GLY A 190 8.26 -25.84 -15.20
N VAL A 191 9.44 -25.29 -14.88
CA VAL A 191 9.68 -23.84 -14.70
C VAL A 191 9.14 -23.00 -15.86
N GLN A 192 9.33 -23.46 -17.10
CA GLN A 192 8.84 -22.76 -18.30
C GLN A 192 7.31 -22.65 -18.33
N THR A 193 6.60 -23.74 -18.03
CA THR A 193 5.13 -23.73 -18.00
C THR A 193 4.62 -22.87 -16.84
N MET A 194 5.33 -22.88 -15.70
CA MET A 194 5.01 -22.01 -14.56
C MET A 194 5.14 -20.53 -14.92
N ASN A 195 6.24 -20.13 -15.58
CA ASN A 195 6.44 -18.77 -16.07
C ASN A 195 5.32 -18.37 -17.05
N ASN A 196 5.00 -19.23 -18.02
CA ASN A 196 3.92 -18.96 -18.97
C ASN A 196 2.56 -18.80 -18.29
N ILE A 197 2.26 -19.58 -17.24
CA ILE A 197 1.03 -19.42 -16.45
C ILE A 197 1.06 -18.13 -15.65
N GLY A 198 2.21 -17.75 -15.08
CA GLY A 198 2.39 -16.48 -14.38
C GLY A 198 2.15 -15.29 -15.29
N GLU A 199 2.80 -15.27 -16.45
CA GLU A 199 2.60 -14.27 -17.49
C GLU A 199 1.15 -14.21 -17.94
N LEU A 200 0.53 -15.37 -18.26
CA LEU A 200 -0.87 -15.43 -18.69
C LEU A 200 -1.82 -14.92 -17.60
N LYS A 201 -1.59 -15.30 -16.34
CA LYS A 201 -2.43 -14.86 -15.22
C LYS A 201 -2.29 -13.37 -14.98
N LEU A 202 -1.06 -12.84 -14.99
CA LEU A 202 -0.80 -11.40 -14.88
C LEU A 202 -1.48 -10.64 -16.01
N TYR A 203 -1.37 -11.14 -17.25
CA TYR A 203 -2.03 -10.56 -18.42
C TYR A 203 -3.56 -10.56 -18.29
N ILE A 204 -4.18 -11.66 -17.85
CA ILE A 204 -5.63 -11.74 -17.66
C ILE A 204 -6.09 -10.82 -16.52
N MET A 205 -5.33 -10.75 -15.43
CA MET A 205 -5.61 -9.83 -14.33
C MET A 205 -5.52 -8.38 -14.80
N ASP A 206 -4.50 -8.05 -15.58
CA ASP A 206 -4.34 -6.75 -16.21
C ASP A 206 -5.59 -6.42 -17.05
N GLU A 207 -5.94 -7.29 -18.00
CA GLU A 207 -7.11 -7.12 -18.86
C GLU A 207 -8.41 -6.93 -18.05
N HIS A 208 -8.62 -7.68 -16.97
CA HIS A 208 -9.80 -7.53 -16.09
C HIS A 208 -9.85 -6.20 -15.34
N VAL A 209 -8.70 -5.69 -14.88
CA VAL A 209 -8.62 -4.37 -14.24
C VAL A 209 -8.92 -3.27 -15.27
N GLN A 210 -8.34 -3.38 -16.47
CA GLN A 210 -8.59 -2.48 -17.59
C GLN A 210 -10.08 -2.45 -17.98
N LEU A 211 -10.74 -3.60 -18.04
CA LEU A 211 -12.15 -3.73 -18.41
C LEU A 211 -13.13 -3.39 -17.27
N GLN A 212 -12.64 -3.02 -16.07
CA GLN A 212 -13.46 -2.82 -14.87
C GLN A 212 -14.48 -3.95 -14.66
N THR A 213 -14.09 -5.21 -14.94
CA THR A 213 -15.03 -6.35 -14.97
C THR A 213 -15.76 -6.52 -13.64
N LYS A 214 -15.14 -6.10 -12.53
CA LYS A 214 -15.77 -6.05 -11.20
C LYS A 214 -16.96 -5.09 -11.15
N LYS A 215 -16.85 -3.87 -11.70
CA LYS A 215 -17.98 -2.92 -11.78
C LYS A 215 -19.08 -3.43 -12.70
N TRP A 216 -18.72 -4.14 -13.78
CA TRP A 216 -19.69 -4.80 -14.64
C TRP A 216 -20.44 -5.93 -13.92
N LEU A 217 -19.72 -6.79 -13.17
CA LEU A 217 -20.32 -7.83 -12.35
C LEU A 217 -21.21 -7.25 -11.25
N GLU A 218 -20.74 -6.24 -10.51
CA GLU A 218 -21.53 -5.55 -9.50
C GLU A 218 -22.82 -4.97 -10.11
N LYS A 219 -22.73 -4.34 -11.29
CA LYS A 219 -23.90 -3.82 -12.02
C LYS A 219 -24.88 -4.93 -12.40
N ILE A 220 -24.41 -6.11 -12.82
CA ILE A 220 -25.26 -7.26 -13.14
C ILE A 220 -25.95 -7.81 -11.90
N PHE A 221 -25.22 -8.01 -10.80
CA PHE A 221 -25.79 -8.53 -9.55
C PHE A 221 -26.81 -7.56 -8.95
N HIS A 222 -26.56 -6.25 -8.99
CA HIS A 222 -27.54 -5.25 -8.55
C HIS A 222 -28.75 -5.17 -9.49
N SER A 223 -28.55 -5.34 -10.80
CA SER A 223 -29.66 -5.39 -11.76
C SER A 223 -30.53 -6.64 -11.58
N HIS A 224 -29.95 -7.78 -11.16
CA HIS A 224 -30.72 -8.97 -10.82
C HIS A 224 -31.42 -8.85 -9.45
N ALA A 225 -30.83 -8.19 -8.47
CA ALA A 225 -31.47 -7.92 -7.19
C ALA A 225 -32.70 -6.99 -7.34
N ALA A 226 -32.63 -5.99 -8.23
CA ALA A 226 -33.74 -5.07 -8.52
C ALA A 226 -34.88 -5.70 -9.36
N ALA A 227 -34.64 -6.85 -9.99
CA ALA A 227 -35.61 -7.54 -10.84
C ALA A 227 -36.47 -8.57 -10.09
N VAL A 228 -36.28 -8.74 -8.77
CA VAL A 228 -37.12 -9.61 -7.95
C VAL A 228 -38.37 -8.83 -7.52
N PRO A 229 -39.58 -9.16 -8.05
CA PRO A 229 -40.81 -8.52 -7.59
C PRO A 229 -41.08 -8.87 -6.11
N PRO A 230 -41.68 -7.96 -5.33
CA PRO A 230 -41.98 -8.23 -3.93
C PRO A 230 -42.89 -9.46 -3.80
N PRO A 231 -42.65 -10.33 -2.81
CA PRO A 231 -43.45 -11.53 -2.62
C PRO A 231 -44.93 -11.14 -2.38
N PRO A 232 -45.89 -11.89 -2.94
CA PRO A 232 -47.31 -11.60 -2.77
C PRO A 232 -47.70 -11.66 -1.29
N PRO A 233 -48.64 -10.81 -0.84
CA PRO A 233 -49.05 -10.76 0.56
C PRO A 233 -49.66 -12.10 1.00
N PRO A 234 -49.40 -12.53 2.25
CA PRO A 234 -49.92 -13.79 2.76
C PRO A 234 -51.46 -13.78 2.84
N PRO A 235 -52.14 -14.88 2.49
CA PRO A 235 -53.59 -14.97 2.59
C PRO A 235 -54.07 -14.90 4.04
N ALA A 236 -55.19 -14.21 4.23
CA ALA A 236 -55.80 -13.91 5.51
C ALA A 236 -56.08 -15.17 6.36
N ALA A 237 -55.72 -15.06 7.64
CA ALA A 237 -55.99 -16.05 8.67
C ALA A 237 -57.50 -16.30 8.83
N ASN A 238 -57.89 -17.57 8.93
CA ASN A 238 -59.16 -17.97 9.51
C ASN A 238 -58.98 -19.21 10.39
N PRO A 239 -59.86 -19.39 11.40
CA PRO A 239 -59.47 -19.85 12.72
C PRO A 239 -59.38 -21.38 12.85
N SER A 240 -58.49 -21.76 13.76
CA SER A 240 -58.25 -23.10 14.28
C SER A 240 -59.53 -23.84 14.72
N PRO A 241 -59.54 -25.18 14.61
CA PRO A 241 -60.11 -26.01 15.66
C PRO A 241 -59.09 -27.03 16.20
N ALA A 242 -58.88 -26.91 17.52
CA ALA A 242 -58.70 -27.92 18.58
C ALA A 242 -57.86 -29.22 18.37
N PRO A 243 -57.24 -29.72 19.45
CA PRO A 243 -56.01 -30.51 19.43
C PRO A 243 -56.28 -32.01 19.44
N ASN A 244 -55.30 -32.80 18.99
CA ASN A 244 -55.15 -34.19 19.42
C ASN A 244 -53.67 -34.54 19.65
N PRO A 245 -53.44 -35.52 20.55
CA PRO A 245 -52.20 -35.73 21.30
C PRO A 245 -51.28 -36.72 20.58
N PHE A 246 -50.10 -36.99 21.17
CA PHE A 246 -48.97 -37.79 20.63
C PHE A 246 -48.10 -36.95 19.66
N ASP A 247 -46.82 -36.68 19.91
CA ASP A 247 -45.79 -37.48 20.57
C ASP A 247 -44.76 -36.63 21.33
N ASN A 248 -44.30 -37.20 22.45
CA ASN A 248 -43.09 -36.79 23.16
C ASN A 248 -41.88 -37.34 22.42
N ASP A 249 -40.84 -36.52 22.21
CA ASP A 249 -39.44 -36.91 22.41
C ASP A 249 -38.53 -35.71 22.11
N LEU A 250 -38.22 -34.95 23.16
CA LEU A 250 -37.15 -33.97 23.16
C LEU A 250 -36.36 -34.14 24.46
N ASP A 251 -35.47 -35.13 24.49
CA ASP A 251 -34.46 -35.22 25.55
C ASP A 251 -33.26 -36.05 25.05
N SER A 252 -32.25 -35.38 24.51
CA SER A 252 -30.84 -35.81 24.51
C SER A 252 -30.01 -34.95 23.55
N LEU A 253 -29.25 -34.00 24.10
CA LEU A 253 -27.83 -33.76 23.76
C LEU A 253 -27.27 -32.61 24.61
N ASP A 254 -27.41 -32.72 25.93
CA ASP A 254 -26.62 -31.95 26.90
C ASP A 254 -25.58 -32.88 27.53
N LYS A 255 -24.50 -33.14 26.78
CA LYS A 255 -23.21 -33.60 27.31
C LYS A 255 -22.17 -33.73 26.21
N ILE A 256 -21.08 -32.98 26.39
CA ILE A 256 -19.68 -33.20 25.97
C ILE A 256 -19.11 -31.93 25.33
N CYS A 257 -18.55 -31.05 26.17
CA CYS A 257 -17.18 -30.55 26.05
C CYS A 257 -16.93 -29.48 27.13
N SER A 258 -16.60 -29.93 28.33
CA SER A 258 -15.95 -29.09 29.33
C SER A 258 -14.45 -29.33 29.23
N VAL A 259 -13.71 -28.35 28.70
CA VAL A 259 -12.24 -28.31 28.76
C VAL A 259 -11.87 -27.18 29.72
N PRO A 260 -10.96 -27.38 30.69
CA PRO A 260 -10.71 -26.39 31.73
C PRO A 260 -9.90 -25.21 31.19
N PHE A 261 -10.37 -24.02 31.56
CA PHE A 261 -9.72 -22.73 31.36
C PHE A 261 -8.37 -22.70 32.11
N ARG A 262 -7.27 -22.54 31.37
CA ARG A 262 -5.91 -22.40 31.91
C ARG A 262 -5.42 -20.98 31.62
N SER A 263 -5.67 -20.06 32.55
CA SER A 263 -5.05 -18.73 32.53
C SER A 263 -3.61 -18.86 33.05
N HIS A 264 -2.63 -18.58 32.17
CA HIS A 264 -1.21 -18.21 32.41
C HIS A 264 -0.33 -18.78 31.29
N GLN A 265 -0.54 -18.36 30.04
CA GLN A 265 0.39 -18.65 28.94
C GLN A 265 0.15 -17.74 27.72
N ALA A 266 0.15 -16.42 27.90
CA ALA A 266 0.00 -15.47 26.77
C ALA A 266 1.33 -14.81 26.36
N SER A 267 2.26 -14.60 27.30
CA SER A 267 3.52 -13.90 27.04
C SER A 267 4.52 -14.71 26.19
N ASN A 268 4.58 -16.04 26.35
CA ASN A 268 5.50 -16.88 25.58
C ASN A 268 5.07 -17.12 24.12
N ASP A 269 3.78 -16.95 23.81
CA ASP A 269 3.25 -17.19 22.47
C ASP A 269 3.61 -16.04 21.52
N PHE A 270 3.66 -14.81 22.02
CA PHE A 270 4.04 -13.63 21.22
C PHE A 270 5.53 -13.64 20.87
N GLU A 271 6.41 -13.92 21.84
CA GLU A 271 7.86 -14.02 21.58
C GLU A 271 8.18 -15.19 20.63
N SER A 272 7.46 -16.31 20.73
CA SER A 272 7.58 -17.44 19.82
C SER A 272 7.16 -17.07 18.38
N VAL A 273 6.03 -16.36 18.22
CA VAL A 273 5.57 -15.90 16.90
C VAL A 273 6.52 -14.86 16.32
N ALA A 274 7.01 -13.91 17.13
CA ALA A 274 7.99 -12.91 16.71
C ALA A 274 9.31 -13.55 16.25
N ASN A 275 9.81 -14.55 16.99
CA ASN A 275 11.00 -15.30 16.60
C ASN A 275 10.78 -16.15 15.34
N GLN A 276 9.58 -16.69 15.16
CA GLN A 276 9.22 -17.41 13.92
C GLN A 276 9.19 -16.47 12.69
N PHE A 277 8.72 -15.22 12.86
CA PHE A 277 8.81 -14.20 11.83
C PHE A 277 10.27 -13.79 11.54
N VAL A 278 11.11 -13.67 12.57
CA VAL A 278 12.55 -13.40 12.44
C VAL A 278 13.23 -14.52 11.64
N ASP A 279 12.93 -15.78 11.94
CA ASP A 279 13.51 -16.93 11.23
C ASP A 279 13.02 -17.03 9.78
N LEU A 280 11.74 -16.76 9.52
CA LEU A 280 11.22 -16.72 8.15
C LEU A 280 11.87 -15.59 7.34
N ALA A 281 11.97 -14.38 7.90
CA ALA A 281 12.60 -13.23 7.25
C ALA A 281 14.10 -13.43 7.03
N ASN A 282 14.82 -14.06 7.96
CA ASN A 282 16.24 -14.33 7.80
C ASN A 282 16.54 -15.45 6.80
N ASN A 283 15.63 -16.43 6.65
CA ASN A 283 15.80 -17.51 5.69
C ASN A 283 15.48 -17.08 4.24
N ASP A 284 14.56 -16.14 4.03
CA ASP A 284 14.23 -15.61 2.68
C ASP A 284 15.31 -14.66 2.11
N ILE A 285 16.15 -14.05 2.95
CA ILE A 285 17.21 -13.11 2.51
C ILE A 285 18.51 -13.85 2.10
N THR A 286 18.53 -15.19 2.09
CA THR A 286 19.76 -15.97 1.80
C THR A 286 20.02 -16.24 0.32
N GLU A 287 19.20 -15.75 -0.60
CA GLU A 287 19.46 -15.90 -2.03
C GLU A 287 20.28 -14.71 -2.57
N THR A 288 21.48 -15.03 -3.03
CA THR A 288 22.56 -14.24 -3.65
C THR A 288 22.15 -13.14 -4.64
N ALA A 289 21.42 -12.11 -4.21
CA ALA A 289 21.36 -10.84 -4.91
C ALA A 289 22.64 -10.07 -4.55
N GLN A 290 23.51 -9.80 -5.53
CA GLN A 290 24.61 -8.86 -5.29
C GLN A 290 23.99 -7.52 -4.89
N PRO A 291 24.45 -6.90 -3.78
CA PRO A 291 23.92 -5.61 -3.38
C PRO A 291 24.10 -4.64 -4.55
N ILE A 292 22.98 -4.11 -5.04
CA ILE A 292 22.98 -2.99 -5.97
C ILE A 292 23.88 -1.94 -5.32
N GLN A 293 24.89 -1.46 -6.05
CA GLN A 293 25.76 -0.38 -5.58
C GLN A 293 24.90 0.88 -5.51
N THR A 294 24.13 1.03 -4.44
CA THR A 294 23.39 2.23 -4.11
C THR A 294 24.39 3.38 -4.01
N ALA A 295 24.01 4.53 -4.54
CA ALA A 295 24.88 5.68 -4.61
C ALA A 295 25.29 6.17 -3.20
N LYS A 296 26.17 7.17 -3.17
CA LYS A 296 26.93 7.73 -2.04
C LYS A 296 26.17 8.13 -0.76
N PHE A 297 24.86 7.95 -0.69
CA PHE A 297 24.06 8.22 0.50
C PHE A 297 24.06 6.94 1.34
N GLY A 298 24.76 6.97 2.49
CA GLY A 298 24.72 5.85 3.42
C GLY A 298 23.28 5.52 3.81
N PRO A 299 22.99 4.26 4.21
CA PRO A 299 21.63 3.82 4.53
C PRO A 299 21.00 4.78 5.52
N GLN A 300 19.84 5.34 5.15
CA GLN A 300 19.08 6.21 6.03
C GLN A 300 18.13 5.35 6.84
N SER A 301 18.02 5.63 8.13
CA SER A 301 16.94 5.04 8.95
C SER A 301 15.63 5.72 8.59
N ILE A 302 14.54 4.95 8.56
CA ILE A 302 13.17 5.43 8.31
C ILE A 302 12.86 6.59 9.27
N TYR A 303 13.26 6.47 10.54
CA TYR A 303 12.99 7.47 11.56
C TYR A 303 13.66 8.81 11.29
N LYS A 304 14.90 8.77 10.78
CA LYS A 304 15.62 10.00 10.41
C LYS A 304 15.02 10.64 9.17
N LEU A 305 14.47 9.80 8.29
CA LEU A 305 13.95 10.22 7.00
C LEU A 305 12.60 10.92 7.14
N PHE A 306 11.64 10.41 7.90
CA PHE A 306 10.29 11.00 7.99
C PHE A 306 10.08 11.88 9.23
N GLY A 307 11.01 11.87 10.19
CA GLY A 307 10.85 12.59 11.46
C GLY A 307 9.59 12.16 12.22
N SER A 308 9.21 12.90 13.28
CA SER A 308 7.94 12.62 13.97
C SER A 308 6.75 13.30 13.28
N ILE A 309 6.97 14.44 12.62
CA ILE A 309 5.92 15.22 11.96
C ILE A 309 5.56 14.66 10.57
N GLY A 310 6.54 14.22 9.78
CA GLY A 310 6.28 13.64 8.46
C GLY A 310 5.47 12.35 8.53
N LEU A 311 5.67 11.54 9.58
CA LEU A 311 4.82 10.38 9.85
C LEU A 311 3.36 10.80 10.10
N ILE A 312 3.10 11.95 10.72
CA ILE A 312 1.73 12.44 10.98
C ILE A 312 1.08 12.99 9.70
N TYR A 313 1.83 13.68 8.84
CA TYR A 313 1.28 14.24 7.59
C TYR A 313 0.77 13.16 6.64
N LEU A 314 1.40 12.00 6.64
CA LEU A 314 0.93 10.87 5.85
C LEU A 314 -0.36 10.25 6.47
N VAL A 315 -0.62 10.38 7.78
CA VAL A 315 -1.81 9.85 8.47
C VAL A 315 -3.08 10.64 8.23
N ARG A 316 -2.99 11.95 7.99
CA ARG A 316 -4.16 12.84 8.01
C ARG A 316 -5.08 12.72 6.78
N GLU A 317 -4.84 11.82 5.82
CA GLU A 317 -5.76 11.66 4.68
C GLU A 317 -7.10 11.02 5.06
N ASP A 318 -7.20 10.26 6.16
CA ASP A 318 -8.45 9.59 6.56
C ASP A 318 -9.31 10.36 7.57
N ASP A 319 -8.78 11.43 8.20
CA ASP A 319 -9.46 12.13 9.32
C ASP A 319 -10.04 13.52 8.99
N ILE A 320 -10.05 13.95 7.72
CA ILE A 320 -10.67 15.24 7.30
C ILE A 320 -12.20 15.13 7.22
N ALA A 321 -12.82 14.60 8.27
CA ALA A 321 -14.27 14.61 8.44
C ALA A 321 -14.76 15.31 9.72
N ASN A 322 -13.92 15.66 10.71
CA ASN A 322 -14.42 16.40 11.88
C ASN A 322 -13.40 17.35 12.53
N ASP A 323 -13.84 18.61 12.69
CA ASP A 323 -13.39 19.67 13.61
C ASP A 323 -12.06 19.45 14.36
N LEU A 324 -11.01 20.11 13.88
CA LEU A 324 -9.91 20.53 14.74
C LEU A 324 -9.68 22.03 14.54
N ASP A 325 -9.74 22.75 15.66
CA ASP A 325 -9.51 24.18 15.79
C ASP A 325 -8.07 24.55 15.40
N GLU A 326 -7.94 25.66 14.67
CA GLU A 326 -6.69 26.16 14.06
C GLU A 326 -5.59 26.37 15.13
N ASP A 327 -6.00 26.68 16.36
CA ASP A 327 -5.14 26.85 17.54
C ASP A 327 -4.40 25.56 17.98
N THR A 328 -4.94 24.38 17.69
CA THR A 328 -4.28 23.10 18.04
C THR A 328 -3.12 22.78 17.08
N VAL A 329 -3.20 23.28 15.84
CA VAL A 329 -2.16 23.09 14.83
C VAL A 329 -0.97 24.01 15.09
N GLU A 330 -1.20 25.27 15.49
CA GLU A 330 -0.11 26.18 15.87
C GLU A 330 0.66 25.71 17.12
N ALA A 331 -0.03 25.12 18.10
CA ALA A 331 0.61 24.60 19.31
C ALA A 331 1.58 23.44 19.04
N LEU A 332 1.33 22.64 18.00
CA LEU A 332 2.19 21.52 17.59
C LEU A 332 3.34 21.93 16.67
N LEU A 333 3.26 23.09 16.02
CA LEU A 333 4.32 23.62 15.14
C LEU A 333 5.39 24.41 15.91
N HIS A 334 5.11 24.83 17.14
CA HIS A 334 5.99 25.68 17.95
C HIS A 334 6.55 25.00 19.22
N GLY A 335 6.39 23.69 19.37
CA GLY A 335 7.03 22.86 20.40
C GLY A 335 8.04 21.88 19.83
#